data_AF-A0A0G0N3D7-F1
#
_entry.id   AF-A0A0G0N3D7-F1
#
_cell.length_a   1.000
_cell.length_b   1.000
_cell.length_c   1.000
_cell.angle_alpha   90.00
_cell.angle_beta   90.00
_cell.angle_gamma   90.00
#
_symmetry.space_group_name_H-M   'P 1'
#
loop_
_entity.id
_entity.type
_entity.pdbx_description
1 polymer ?
#
loop_
_entity_poly.entity_id
_entity_poly.type
_entity_poly.pdbx_seq_one_letter_code
_entity_poly.pdbx_strand_id
1 'polypeptide(L)'
;MHVVVRVTAVEFVAVESLFNFTDPEEALGFVKETKINVFAPSVGNYHGVAKIVDKKILKLDLKRLAKIGKIVPVPLALHGASGFPAGQIKSAIKAGVRVINIDSELRLSFAQAERTFFEMNINEYDPRKILQPAILAMQKVVEKKIIVFGSLNKAR
;
A
#
# COMPACT_ATOMS: atom_id res chain seq x y z
N MET A 1 9.32 16.35 -6.73
CA MET A 1 9.51 15.13 -5.93
C MET A 1 8.19 14.36 -6.01
N HIS A 2 8.18 13.21 -6.68
CA HIS A 2 6.94 12.53 -7.11
C HIS A 2 6.81 11.16 -6.44
N VAL A 3 5.64 10.87 -5.87
CA VAL A 3 5.26 9.55 -5.34
C VAL A 3 4.24 8.95 -6.32
N VAL A 4 4.53 7.76 -6.82
CA VAL A 4 3.65 6.99 -7.69
C VAL A 4 2.74 6.14 -6.82
N VAL A 5 1.43 6.32 -6.98
CA VAL A 5 0.43 5.45 -6.36
C VAL A 5 0.21 4.28 -7.28
N ARG A 6 0.50 3.06 -6.82
CA ARG A 6 0.27 1.85 -7.62
C ARG A 6 -0.87 1.06 -6.99
N VAL A 7 -1.96 0.94 -7.75
CA VAL A 7 -3.05 0.01 -7.44
C VAL A 7 -2.66 -1.33 -8.07
N THR A 8 -2.43 -2.35 -7.26
CA THR A 8 -2.08 -3.70 -7.75
C THR A 8 -3.09 -4.69 -7.21
N ALA A 9 -3.81 -5.38 -8.10
CA ALA A 9 -4.74 -6.46 -7.77
C ALA A 9 -4.10 -7.86 -7.84
N VAL A 10 -2.76 -7.94 -7.88
CA VAL A 10 -2.02 -9.19 -8.00
C VAL A 10 -1.42 -9.53 -6.64
N GLU A 11 -1.84 -10.65 -6.06
CA GLU A 11 -1.14 -11.27 -4.94
C GLU A 11 0.24 -11.72 -5.43
N PHE A 12 1.27 -10.98 -5.06
CA PHE A 12 2.61 -11.53 -5.07
C PHE A 12 2.69 -12.53 -3.92
N VAL A 13 3.00 -13.79 -4.23
CA VAL A 13 3.43 -14.77 -3.22
C VAL A 13 4.78 -14.28 -2.70
N ALA A 14 4.74 -13.39 -1.72
CA ALA A 14 5.89 -13.01 -0.94
C ALA A 14 6.09 -14.07 0.13
N VAL A 15 7.31 -14.58 0.27
CA VAL A 15 7.68 -15.44 1.40
C VAL A 15 7.60 -14.57 2.66
N GLU A 16 6.51 -14.71 3.41
CA GLU A 16 6.27 -13.98 4.65
C GLU A 16 7.19 -14.53 5.75
N SER A 17 8.31 -13.86 5.97
CA SER A 17 9.05 -14.00 7.22
C SER A 17 8.57 -12.93 8.21
N LEU A 18 7.82 -13.36 9.22
CA LEU A 18 7.38 -12.51 10.34
C LEU A 18 8.55 -11.94 11.18
N PHE A 19 9.79 -12.41 10.95
CA PHE A 19 10.95 -12.09 11.78
C PHE A 19 12.22 -11.67 11.01
N ASN A 20 12.28 -11.81 9.67
CA ASN A 20 13.41 -11.34 8.86
C ASN A 20 13.06 -10.05 8.14
N PHE A 21 13.37 -8.94 8.78
CA PHE A 21 13.38 -7.64 8.11
C PHE A 21 14.65 -7.48 7.28
N THR A 22 14.55 -6.73 6.19
CA THR A 22 15.64 -6.50 5.24
C THR A 22 16.85 -5.86 5.93
N ASP A 23 18.03 -6.45 5.77
CA ASP A 23 19.29 -5.82 6.16
C ASP A 23 19.66 -4.72 5.13
N PRO A 24 20.09 -3.53 5.56
CA PRO A 24 20.44 -2.46 4.63
C PRO A 24 21.61 -2.79 3.69
N GLU A 25 22.66 -3.45 4.15
CA GLU A 25 23.84 -3.74 3.33
C GLU A 25 23.53 -4.84 2.32
N GLU A 26 22.76 -5.86 2.72
CA GLU A 26 22.25 -6.88 1.78
C GLU A 26 21.36 -6.24 0.70
N ALA A 27 20.50 -5.29 1.07
CA ALA A 27 19.68 -4.57 0.11
C ALA A 27 20.52 -3.80 -0.93
N LEU A 28 21.62 -3.18 -0.48
CA LEU A 28 22.54 -2.48 -1.38
C LEU A 28 23.23 -3.45 -2.34
N GLY A 29 23.74 -4.57 -1.83
CA GLY A 29 24.34 -5.63 -2.64
C GLY A 29 23.36 -6.15 -3.69
N PHE A 30 22.16 -6.54 -3.25
CA PHE A 30 21.09 -7.04 -4.12
C PHE A 30 20.73 -6.07 -5.24
N VAL A 31 20.56 -4.77 -4.93
CA VAL A 31 20.24 -3.76 -5.95
C VAL A 31 21.38 -3.57 -6.95
N LYS A 32 22.64 -3.58 -6.49
CA LYS A 32 23.81 -3.47 -7.38
C LYS A 32 23.94 -4.66 -8.33
N GLU A 33 23.72 -5.86 -7.82
CA GLU A 33 23.85 -7.11 -8.58
C GLU A 33 22.71 -7.27 -9.59
N THR A 34 21.46 -7.07 -9.15
CA THR A 34 20.27 -7.30 -9.97
C THR A 34 19.93 -6.16 -10.91
N LYS A 35 20.42 -4.94 -10.62
CA LYS A 35 20.16 -3.72 -11.40
C LYS A 35 18.67 -3.35 -11.53
N ILE A 36 17.85 -3.76 -10.56
CA ILE A 36 16.43 -3.38 -10.48
C ILE A 36 16.26 -1.87 -10.33
N ASN A 37 15.14 -1.33 -10.82
CA ASN A 37 14.88 0.12 -10.79
C ASN A 37 14.06 0.58 -9.58
N VAL A 38 13.45 -0.34 -8.85
CA VAL A 38 12.65 -0.08 -7.64
C VAL A 38 12.86 -1.24 -6.68
N PHE A 39 13.11 -0.95 -5.40
CA PHE A 39 13.35 -1.97 -4.39
C PHE A 39 12.28 -1.95 -3.30
N ALA A 40 11.78 -3.13 -2.90
CA ALA A 40 10.73 -3.28 -1.89
C ALA A 40 11.30 -3.96 -0.63
N PRO A 41 11.70 -3.21 0.40
CA PRO A 41 12.23 -3.80 1.63
C PRO A 41 11.11 -4.32 2.55
N SER A 42 11.40 -5.38 3.29
CA SER A 42 10.61 -5.83 4.44
C SER A 42 10.99 -5.01 5.67
N VAL A 43 10.10 -4.12 6.11
CA VAL A 43 10.31 -3.19 7.24
C VAL A 43 9.15 -3.21 8.23
N GLY A 44 8.52 -4.38 8.40
CA GLY A 44 7.35 -4.56 9.26
C GLY A 44 6.01 -4.28 8.56
N ASN A 45 6.01 -4.16 7.23
CA ASN A 45 4.81 -4.15 6.41
C ASN A 45 4.23 -5.56 6.27
N TYR A 46 2.90 -5.66 6.22
CA TYR A 46 2.15 -6.94 6.19
C TYR A 46 1.14 -6.94 5.03
N HIS A 47 0.90 -8.11 4.43
CA HIS A 47 -0.03 -8.28 3.32
C HIS A 47 -1.36 -8.89 3.76
N GLY A 48 -2.47 -8.34 3.25
CA GLY A 48 -3.82 -8.87 3.49
C GLY A 48 -4.68 -8.01 4.42
N VAL A 49 -5.93 -8.43 4.58
CA VAL A 49 -6.81 -7.94 5.64
C VAL A 49 -6.46 -8.79 6.84
N ALA A 50 -5.38 -8.44 7.55
CA ALA A 50 -5.26 -8.97 8.90
C ALA A 50 -6.61 -8.67 9.56
N LYS A 51 -7.27 -9.67 10.17
CA LYS A 51 -8.19 -9.37 11.28
C LYS A 51 -7.50 -8.27 12.05
N ILE A 52 -8.08 -7.06 12.08
CA ILE A 52 -7.63 -5.88 12.82
C ILE A 52 -6.78 -6.39 13.99
N VAL A 53 -5.46 -6.46 13.82
CA VAL A 53 -4.64 -7.35 14.67
C VAL A 53 -4.77 -6.81 16.07
N ASP A 54 -5.51 -7.50 16.93
CA ASP A 54 -5.80 -7.20 18.33
C ASP A 54 -5.24 -5.88 18.84
N LYS A 55 -5.80 -4.73 18.42
CA LYS A 55 -5.35 -3.38 18.83
C LYS A 55 -3.82 -3.16 18.79
N LYS A 56 -3.05 -4.00 18.08
CA LYS A 56 -1.61 -3.87 17.93
C LYS A 56 -1.40 -2.91 16.80
N ILE A 57 -1.03 -1.69 17.18
CA ILE A 57 -0.69 -0.62 16.24
C ILE A 57 0.35 -1.18 15.26
N LEU A 58 -0.05 -1.37 14.00
CA LEU A 58 0.88 -1.73 12.93
C LEU A 58 2.01 -0.71 12.92
N LYS A 59 3.25 -1.18 13.01
CA LYS A 59 4.42 -0.32 13.19
C LYS A 59 5.50 -0.67 12.18
N LEU A 60 5.75 0.27 11.28
CA LEU A 60 6.90 0.22 10.39
C LEU A 60 8.19 0.47 11.19
N ASP A 61 9.24 -0.28 10.87
CA ASP A 61 10.60 0.02 11.29
C ASP A 61 11.16 1.18 10.45
N LEU A 62 10.72 2.40 10.80
CA LEU A 62 11.12 3.63 10.12
C LEU A 62 12.63 3.90 10.24
N LYS A 63 13.29 3.39 11.29
CA LYS A 63 14.74 3.55 11.46
C LYS A 63 15.48 2.74 10.42
N ARG A 64 15.09 1.48 10.24
CA ARG A 64 15.64 0.60 9.19
C ARG A 64 15.34 1.13 7.80
N LEU A 65 14.09 1.53 7.54
CA LEU A 65 13.70 2.10 6.25
C LEU A 65 14.55 3.34 5.91
N ALA A 66 14.82 4.21 6.88
CA ALA A 66 15.69 5.37 6.70
C ALA A 66 17.16 5.01 6.45
N LYS A 67 17.67 3.91 7.03
CA LYS A 67 19.01 3.40 6.70
C LYS A 67 19.07 2.91 5.26
N ILE A 68 18.10 2.08 4.86
CA ILE A 68 17.99 1.54 3.50
C ILE A 68 17.91 2.69 2.49
N GLY A 69 17.02 3.66 2.69
CA GLY A 69 16.83 4.77 1.77
C GLY A 69 17.99 5.77 1.69
N LYS A 70 18.98 5.68 2.59
CA LYS A 70 20.23 6.46 2.48
C LYS A 70 21.25 5.81 1.56
N ILE A 71 21.31 4.47 1.53
CA ILE A 71 22.39 3.73 0.84
C ILE A 71 21.92 3.09 -0.46
N VAL A 72 20.65 2.72 -0.57
CA VAL A 72 20.07 2.13 -1.78
C VAL A 72 19.83 3.22 -2.82
N PRO A 73 20.44 3.14 -4.02
CA PRO A 73 20.43 4.24 -5.00
C PRO A 73 19.17 4.26 -5.88
N VAL A 74 18.13 3.50 -5.54
CA VAL A 74 16.88 3.42 -6.30
C VAL A 74 15.66 3.76 -5.43
N PRO A 75 14.54 4.22 -6.00
CA PRO A 75 13.31 4.46 -5.26
C PRO A 75 12.84 3.22 -4.49
N LEU A 76 12.32 3.44 -3.27
CA LEU A 76 11.77 2.36 -2.46
C LEU A 76 10.26 2.18 -2.70
N ALA A 77 9.80 0.93 -2.72
CA ALA A 77 8.39 0.56 -2.72
C ALA A 77 7.96 0.08 -1.33
N LEU A 78 6.81 0.54 -0.86
CA LEU A 78 6.17 0.04 0.36
C LEU A 78 4.96 -0.80 -0.04
N HIS A 79 5.09 -2.10 0.19
CA HIS A 79 3.98 -3.03 0.01
C HIS A 79 3.12 -3.08 1.28
N GLY A 80 1.87 -3.55 1.18
CA GLY A 80 1.04 -3.75 2.37
C GLY A 80 0.76 -2.46 3.16
N ALA A 81 0.63 -1.31 2.50
CA ALA A 81 0.46 -0.02 3.18
C ALA A 81 -0.96 0.23 3.71
N SER A 82 -1.92 -0.65 3.37
CA SER A 82 -3.29 -0.60 3.87
C SER A 82 -3.33 -0.64 5.40
N GLY A 83 -4.10 0.24 6.03
CA GLY A 83 -4.29 0.28 7.48
C GLY A 83 -3.19 0.97 8.29
N PHE A 84 -2.06 1.35 7.69
CA PHE A 84 -1.03 2.11 8.41
C PHE A 84 -1.47 3.56 8.67
N PRO A 85 -1.18 4.13 9.86
CA PRO A 85 -1.46 5.53 10.15
C PRO A 85 -0.78 6.48 9.15
N ALA A 86 -1.47 7.55 8.76
CA ALA A 86 -0.96 8.53 7.80
C ALA A 86 0.41 9.13 8.21
N GLY A 87 0.67 9.28 9.52
CA GLY A 87 1.97 9.74 10.04
C GLY A 87 3.13 8.79 9.73
N GLN A 88 2.90 7.48 9.78
CA GLN A 88 3.91 6.48 9.42
C GLN A 88 4.17 6.48 7.92
N ILE A 89 3.12 6.57 7.10
CA ILE A 89 3.25 6.69 5.65
C ILE A 89 4.06 7.92 5.25
N LYS A 90 3.74 9.09 5.82
CA LYS A 90 4.50 10.32 5.57
C LYS A 90 5.96 10.18 5.96
N SER A 91 6.25 9.50 7.07
CA SER A 91 7.63 9.21 7.51
C SER A 91 8.34 8.25 6.54
N ALA A 92 7.65 7.23 6.04
CA ALA A 92 8.18 6.31 5.04
C ALA A 92 8.53 7.02 3.72
N ILE A 93 7.66 7.95 3.27
CA ILE A 93 7.93 8.80 2.10
C ILE A 93 9.19 9.65 2.34
N LYS A 94 9.33 10.28 3.51
CA LYS A 94 10.55 11.04 3.86
C LYS A 94 11.80 10.16 3.84
N ALA A 95 11.68 8.89 4.21
CA ALA A 95 12.77 7.92 4.23
C ALA A 95 13.20 7.39 2.85
N GLY A 96 12.46 7.68 1.77
CA GLY A 96 12.84 7.25 0.41
C GLY A 96 11.77 6.47 -0.36
N VAL A 97 10.62 6.18 0.26
CA VAL A 97 9.51 5.51 -0.41
C VAL A 97 8.89 6.41 -1.47
N ARG A 98 8.76 5.87 -2.69
CA ARG A 98 8.14 6.54 -3.85
C ARG A 98 7.04 5.73 -4.49
N VAL A 99 6.96 4.42 -4.23
CA VAL A 99 5.87 3.57 -4.70
C VAL A 99 5.13 3.03 -3.49
N ILE A 100 3.81 3.22 -3.41
CA ILE A 100 3.00 2.71 -2.30
C ILE A 100 1.90 1.84 -2.89
N ASN A 101 1.85 0.58 -2.46
CA ASN A 101 0.83 -0.38 -2.89
C ASN A 101 -0.31 -0.42 -1.87
N ILE A 102 -1.54 -0.25 -2.36
CA ILE A 102 -2.79 -0.36 -1.59
C ILE A 102 -3.73 -1.32 -2.31
N ASP A 103 -4.43 -2.17 -1.55
CA ASP A 103 -5.36 -3.15 -2.11
C ASP A 103 -6.46 -3.53 -1.11
N SER A 104 -6.08 -3.99 0.09
CA SER A 104 -7.05 -4.42 1.12
C SER A 104 -8.16 -3.40 1.40
N GLU A 105 -7.84 -2.11 1.51
CA GLU A 105 -8.85 -1.06 1.72
C GLU A 105 -9.79 -0.86 0.53
N LEU A 106 -9.30 -1.08 -0.70
CA LEU A 106 -10.10 -1.00 -1.92
C LEU A 106 -11.09 -2.18 -1.98
N ARG A 107 -10.59 -3.41 -1.77
CA ARG A 107 -11.43 -4.62 -1.74
C ARG A 107 -12.51 -4.54 -0.66
N LEU A 108 -12.16 -4.06 0.54
CA LEU A 108 -13.12 -3.87 1.63
C LEU A 108 -14.17 -2.81 1.29
N SER A 109 -13.75 -1.67 0.76
CA SER A 109 -14.68 -0.59 0.37
C SER A 109 -15.61 -1.01 -0.76
N PHE A 110 -15.12 -1.80 -1.71
CA PHE A 110 -15.89 -2.37 -2.80
C PHE A 110 -16.95 -3.34 -2.28
N ALA A 111 -16.52 -4.36 -1.54
CA ALA A 111 -17.40 -5.40 -1.02
C ALA A 111 -18.47 -4.84 -0.06
N GLN A 112 -18.12 -3.84 0.76
CA GLN A 112 -19.09 -3.21 1.66
C GLN A 112 -20.16 -2.44 0.87
N ALA A 113 -19.76 -1.71 -0.17
CA ALA A 113 -20.70 -0.95 -0.98
C ALA A 113 -21.65 -1.86 -1.77
N GLU A 114 -21.15 -2.97 -2.31
CA GLU A 114 -22.01 -3.98 -2.97
C GLU A 114 -23.01 -4.60 -1.99
N ARG A 115 -22.56 -5.02 -0.80
CA ARG A 115 -23.45 -5.58 0.23
C ARG A 115 -24.58 -4.62 0.59
N THR A 116 -24.23 -3.37 0.88
CA THR A 116 -25.21 -2.33 1.20
C THR A 116 -26.14 -2.04 0.02
N PHE A 117 -25.67 -2.10 -1.22
CA PHE A 117 -26.52 -1.93 -2.39
C PHE A 117 -27.57 -3.05 -2.48
N PHE A 118 -27.17 -4.30 -2.31
CA PHE A 118 -28.08 -5.45 -2.38
C PHE A 118 -29.08 -5.54 -1.23
N GLU A 119 -28.72 -5.05 -0.04
CA GLU A 119 -29.65 -4.92 1.09
C GLU A 119 -30.89 -4.06 0.74
N MET A 120 -30.72 -3.07 -0.15
CA MET A 120 -31.79 -2.16 -0.57
C MET A 120 -32.40 -2.51 -1.94
N ASN A 121 -31.70 -3.31 -2.76
CA ASN A 121 -32.04 -3.54 -4.18
C ASN A 121 -31.95 -5.03 -4.55
N ILE A 122 -32.59 -5.91 -3.79
CA ILE A 122 -32.42 -7.37 -3.89
C ILE A 122 -32.73 -7.97 -5.28
N ASN A 123 -33.62 -7.32 -6.05
CA ASN A 123 -34.03 -7.78 -7.38
C ASN A 123 -33.25 -7.11 -8.53
N GLU A 124 -32.30 -6.23 -8.22
CA GLU A 124 -31.51 -5.55 -9.25
C GLU A 124 -30.48 -6.52 -9.86
N TYR A 125 -30.39 -6.52 -11.18
CA TYR A 125 -29.54 -7.43 -11.95
C TYR A 125 -28.68 -6.69 -12.98
N ASP A 126 -28.89 -5.38 -13.17
CA ASP A 126 -28.04 -4.57 -14.04
C ASP A 126 -26.67 -4.36 -13.40
N PRO A 127 -25.58 -4.94 -13.97
CA PRO A 127 -24.25 -4.85 -13.38
C PRO A 127 -23.76 -3.41 -13.28
N ARG A 128 -24.23 -2.49 -14.13
CA ARG A 128 -23.83 -1.07 -14.07
C ARG A 128 -24.33 -0.42 -12.79
N LYS A 129 -25.57 -0.72 -12.40
CA LYS A 129 -26.19 -0.19 -11.19
C LYS A 129 -25.60 -0.82 -9.93
N ILE A 130 -25.27 -2.11 -9.99
CA ILE A 130 -24.63 -2.85 -8.89
C ILE A 130 -23.20 -2.33 -8.65
N LEU A 131 -22.41 -2.17 -9.71
CA LEU A 131 -20.99 -1.84 -9.60
C LEU A 131 -20.73 -0.35 -9.37
N GLN A 132 -21.61 0.54 -9.84
CA GLN A 132 -21.39 1.99 -9.74
C GLN A 132 -21.18 2.48 -8.29
N PRO A 133 -22.00 2.10 -7.29
CA PRO A 133 -21.75 2.45 -5.88
C PRO A 133 -20.38 1.96 -5.37
N ALA A 134 -19.97 0.76 -5.75
CA ALA A 134 -18.72 0.16 -5.32
C ALA A 134 -17.50 0.86 -5.93
N ILE A 135 -17.59 1.24 -7.22
CA ILE A 135 -16.58 2.07 -7.90
C ILE A 135 -16.44 3.43 -7.20
N LEU A 136 -17.54 4.10 -6.89
CA LEU A 136 -17.52 5.39 -6.20
C LEU A 136 -16.95 5.28 -4.78
N ALA A 137 -17.22 4.18 -4.08
CA ALA A 137 -16.66 3.94 -2.76
C ALA A 137 -15.13 3.77 -2.83
N MET A 138 -14.62 2.95 -3.76
CA MET A 138 -13.18 2.81 -4.00
C MET A 138 -12.53 4.13 -4.41
N GLN A 139 -13.17 4.90 -5.29
CA GLN A 139 -12.67 6.21 -5.72
C GLN A 139 -12.43 7.13 -4.51
N LYS A 140 -13.38 7.22 -3.57
CA LYS A 140 -13.22 8.01 -2.34
C LYS A 140 -12.04 7.54 -1.47
N VAL A 141 -11.75 6.24 -1.43
CA VAL A 141 -10.56 5.71 -0.76
C VAL A 141 -9.29 6.17 -1.47
N VAL A 142 -9.23 6.04 -2.79
CA VAL A 142 -8.06 6.46 -3.60
C VAL A 142 -7.80 7.96 -3.45
N GLU A 143 -8.82 8.81 -3.52
CA GLU A 143 -8.70 10.26 -3.34
C GLU A 143 -8.08 10.61 -1.97
N LYS A 144 -8.56 9.98 -0.89
CA LYS A 144 -7.97 10.15 0.44
C LYS A 144 -6.50 9.74 0.47
N LYS A 145 -6.15 8.64 -0.20
CA LYS A 145 -4.77 8.15 -0.27
C LYS A 145 -3.86 9.09 -1.07
N ILE A 146 -4.32 9.63 -2.20
CA ILE A 146 -3.59 10.65 -2.98
C ILE A 146 -3.20 11.85 -2.11
N ILE A 147 -4.13 12.33 -1.27
CA ILE A 147 -3.87 13.43 -0.34
C ILE A 147 -2.83 13.03 0.70
N VAL A 148 -3.01 11.86 1.35
CA VAL A 148 -2.08 11.36 2.39
C VAL A 148 -0.67 11.14 1.83
N PHE A 149 -0.57 10.62 0.62
CA PHE A 149 0.70 10.35 -0.07
C PHE A 149 1.36 11.62 -0.63
N GLY A 150 0.65 12.75 -0.65
CA GLY A 150 1.16 14.03 -1.14
C GLY A 150 1.31 14.09 -2.66
N SER A 151 0.57 13.25 -3.40
CA SER A 151 0.62 13.18 -4.87
C SER A 151 -0.46 14.03 -5.56
N LEU A 152 -1.32 14.71 -4.79
CA LEU A 152 -2.34 15.63 -5.33
C LEU A 152 -1.67 16.72 -6.20
N ASN A 153 -2.20 16.92 -7.41
CA ASN A 153 -1.72 17.92 -8.38
C ASN A 153 -0.24 17.74 -8.77
N LYS A 154 0.26 16.49 -8.83
CA LYS A 154 1.63 16.18 -9.26
C LYS A 154 1.73 15.55 -10.66
N ALA A 155 0.61 15.32 -11.33
CA ALA A 155 0.59 14.91 -12.74
C ALA A 155 1.23 15.99 -13.61
N ARG A 156 1.94 15.56 -14.65
CA ARG A 156 2.61 16.41 -15.65
C ARG A 156 2.31 15.87 -17.03
#